data_AF-A0A0F4ZDM9-F1
#
_entry.id   AF-A0A0F4ZDM9-F1
#
_cell.length_a   1.000
_cell.length_b   1.000
_cell.length_c   1.000
_cell.angle_alpha   90.00
_cell.angle_beta   90.00
_cell.angle_gamma   90.00
#
_symmetry.space_group_name_H-M   'P 1'
#
loop_
_entity.id
_entity.type
_entity.pdbx_description
1 polymer ?
#
loop_
_entity_poly.entity_id
_entity_poly.type
_entity_poly.pdbx_seq_one_letter_code
_entity_poly.pdbx_strand_id
1 'polypeptide(L)'
;MNSQQEILLSDVIGSFKNVSLFANLIREFPDIEQRISDPNLKTTLLAPHNTAIESMNLKTWERQEDYDSHGLNAYSGEEGRTRAKENNRKFLLSHIVTEFPWTHRTQTVTLGGQEICWVDFGEAKMILPQKVYITSTLKRVRNGDLLLISAALQNEEPRATM
;
A
#
# COMPACT_ATOMS: atom_id res chain seq x y z
N MET A 1 -3.93 34.77 14.58
CA MET A 1 -3.72 34.06 13.31
C MET A 1 -4.32 32.67 13.47
N ASN A 2 -5.47 32.39 12.86
CA ASN A 2 -6.05 31.05 12.90
C ASN A 2 -5.20 30.16 11.99
N SER A 3 -4.27 29.41 12.57
CA SER A 3 -3.61 28.31 11.88
C SER A 3 -4.71 27.27 11.60
N GLN A 4 -5.28 27.28 10.40
CA GLN A 4 -6.00 26.12 9.91
C GLN A 4 -4.97 24.98 9.90
N GLN A 5 -5.08 24.05 10.85
CA GLN A 5 -4.23 22.89 10.90
C GLN A 5 -4.52 22.10 9.63
N GLU A 6 -3.59 22.15 8.68
CA GLU A 6 -3.78 21.51 7.39
C GLU A 6 -3.81 20.00 7.59
N ILE A 7 -4.94 19.39 7.22
CA ILE A 7 -5.19 17.97 7.37
C ILE A 7 -4.19 17.19 6.50
N LEU A 8 -3.57 16.15 7.07
CA LEU A 8 -2.60 15.26 6.44
C LEU A 8 -3.16 13.85 6.24
N LEU A 9 -2.40 12.98 5.57
CA LEU A 9 -2.79 11.58 5.33
C LEU A 9 -2.95 10.80 6.64
N SER A 10 -2.06 11.00 7.62
CA SER A 10 -2.15 10.36 8.94
C SER A 10 -3.42 10.75 9.71
N ASP A 11 -3.89 11.99 9.57
CA ASP A 11 -5.11 12.47 10.21
C ASP A 11 -6.38 11.77 9.66
N VAL A 12 -6.37 11.40 8.37
CA VAL A 12 -7.58 10.94 7.69
C VAL A 12 -7.65 9.43 7.52
N ILE A 13 -6.52 8.74 7.38
CA ILE A 13 -6.51 7.30 7.06
C ILE A 13 -7.27 6.48 8.11
N GLY A 14 -7.14 6.84 9.39
CA GLY A 14 -7.83 6.17 10.49
C GLY A 14 -9.34 6.40 10.54
N SER A 15 -9.88 7.36 9.78
CA SER A 15 -11.32 7.69 9.80
C SER A 15 -12.17 6.78 8.90
N PHE A 16 -11.54 6.03 7.99
CA PHE A 16 -12.22 5.20 7.00
C PHE A 16 -12.31 3.75 7.46
N LYS A 17 -13.52 3.31 7.87
CA LYS A 17 -13.76 1.95 8.39
C LYS A 17 -13.45 0.84 7.39
N ASN A 18 -13.57 1.11 6.10
CA ASN A 18 -13.35 0.16 5.02
C ASN A 18 -11.87 -0.11 4.70
N VAL A 19 -10.94 0.66 5.29
CA VAL A 19 -9.48 0.48 5.14
C VAL A 19 -8.78 0.39 6.51
N SER A 20 -9.51 0.06 7.57
CA SER A 20 -9.00 0.04 8.93
C SER A 20 -7.89 -0.99 9.14
N LEU A 21 -7.90 -2.13 8.45
CA LEU A 21 -6.83 -3.13 8.53
C LEU A 21 -5.50 -2.55 8.02
N PHE A 22 -5.56 -1.85 6.88
CA PHE A 22 -4.40 -1.18 6.29
C PHE A 22 -3.88 -0.04 7.18
N ALA A 23 -4.79 0.78 7.72
CA ALA A 23 -4.45 1.86 8.64
C ALA A 23 -3.81 1.34 9.94
N ASN A 24 -4.30 0.24 10.49
CA ASN A 24 -3.71 -0.39 11.67
C ASN A 24 -2.29 -0.89 11.37
N LEU A 25 -2.09 -1.51 10.21
CA LEU A 25 -0.78 -2.01 9.81
C LEU A 25 0.25 -0.87 9.67
N ILE A 26 -0.13 0.28 9.09
CA ILE A 26 0.78 1.43 8.97
C ILE A 26 1.30 1.89 10.34
N ARG A 27 0.43 1.93 11.37
CA ARG A 27 0.83 2.38 12.71
C ARG A 27 1.88 1.50 13.37
N GLU A 28 2.07 0.26 12.90
CA GLU A 28 3.13 -0.63 13.37
C GLU A 28 4.52 -0.26 12.83
N PHE A 29 4.59 0.62 11.82
CA PHE A 29 5.82 1.04 11.13
C PHE A 29 6.01 2.56 11.22
N PRO A 30 6.74 3.04 12.26
CA PRO A 30 6.90 4.47 12.52
C PRO A 30 7.47 5.29 11.36
N ASP A 31 8.33 4.70 10.53
CA ASP A 31 8.90 5.35 9.34
C ASP A 31 7.85 5.64 8.26
N ILE A 32 6.87 4.74 8.11
CA ILE A 32 5.77 4.91 7.17
C ILE A 32 4.75 5.92 7.71
N GLU A 33 4.42 5.81 9.01
CA GLU A 33 3.55 6.78 9.69
C GLU A 33 4.14 8.21 9.62
N GLN A 34 5.46 8.33 9.82
CA GLN A 34 6.18 9.60 9.70
C GLN A 34 6.07 10.17 8.28
N ARG A 35 6.23 9.34 7.24
CA ARG A 35 6.08 9.79 5.85
C ARG A 35 4.70 10.39 5.60
N ILE A 36 3.63 9.69 5.98
CA ILE A 36 2.26 10.15 5.73
C ILE A 36 1.85 11.31 6.66
N SER A 37 2.66 11.60 7.67
CA SER A 37 2.54 12.76 8.56
C SER A 37 3.43 13.94 8.15
N ASP A 38 4.29 13.80 7.13
CA ASP A 38 5.15 14.89 6.67
C ASP A 38 4.39 15.76 5.63
N PRO A 39 4.18 17.06 5.92
CA PRO A 39 3.49 17.97 4.99
C PRO A 39 4.25 18.22 3.68
N ASN A 40 5.56 17.94 3.63
CA ASN A 40 6.43 18.19 2.49
C ASN A 40 6.57 16.97 1.57
N LEU A 41 6.26 15.77 2.06
CA LEU A 41 6.36 14.53 1.28
C LEU A 41 5.07 14.26 0.51
N LYS A 42 5.12 14.41 -0.81
CA LYS A 42 4.01 14.07 -1.70
C LYS A 42 3.80 12.56 -1.73
N THR A 43 2.57 12.14 -1.46
CA THR A 43 2.24 10.72 -1.34
C THR A 43 0.85 10.43 -1.91
N THR A 44 0.74 9.43 -2.79
CA THR A 44 -0.54 8.81 -3.10
C THR A 44 -0.58 7.45 -2.42
N LEU A 45 -1.51 7.29 -1.48
CA LEU A 45 -1.70 6.07 -0.71
C LEU A 45 -2.79 5.21 -1.35
N LEU A 46 -2.42 4.01 -1.76
CA LEU A 46 -3.30 3.03 -2.39
C LEU A 46 -3.83 2.10 -1.31
N ALA A 47 -4.95 2.43 -0.68
CA ALA A 47 -5.48 1.67 0.43
C ALA A 47 -6.41 0.55 -0.06
N PRO A 48 -6.05 -0.74 0.11
CA PRO A 48 -6.96 -1.83 -0.22
C PRO A 48 -8.13 -1.85 0.75
N HIS A 49 -9.30 -2.23 0.23
CA HIS A 49 -10.47 -2.51 1.06
C HIS A 49 -10.15 -3.63 2.08
N ASN A 50 -10.74 -3.61 3.27
CA ASN A 50 -10.52 -4.65 4.28
C ASN A 50 -10.77 -6.06 3.73
N THR A 51 -11.87 -6.23 2.98
CA THR A 51 -12.19 -7.53 2.33
C THR A 51 -11.13 -7.94 1.30
N ALA A 52 -10.43 -7.00 0.67
CA ALA A 52 -9.33 -7.30 -0.24
C ALA A 52 -8.10 -7.84 0.50
N ILE A 53 -7.80 -7.33 1.70
CA ILE A 53 -6.74 -7.90 2.57
C ILE A 53 -7.16 -9.28 3.09
N GLU A 54 -8.41 -9.43 3.53
CA GLU A 54 -8.93 -10.68 4.10
C GLU A 54 -8.98 -11.83 3.09
N SER A 55 -9.22 -11.51 1.81
CA SER A 55 -9.32 -12.47 0.70
C SER A 55 -7.99 -12.81 0.03
N MET A 56 -6.86 -12.27 0.52
CA MET A 56 -5.56 -12.63 -0.03
C MET A 56 -5.26 -14.12 0.20
N ASN A 57 -4.74 -14.78 -0.83
CA ASN A 57 -4.32 -16.19 -0.76
C ASN A 57 -3.22 -16.41 0.30
N LEU A 58 -2.27 -15.49 0.35
CA LEU A 58 -1.23 -15.41 1.38
C LEU A 58 -1.51 -14.18 2.24
N LYS A 59 -1.26 -14.28 3.55
CA LYS A 59 -1.41 -13.12 4.44
C LYS A 59 -0.39 -12.04 4.10
N THR A 60 -0.61 -10.81 4.58
CA THR A 60 0.29 -9.67 4.30
C THR A 60 1.73 -9.89 4.80
N TRP A 61 1.88 -10.77 5.80
CA TRP A 61 3.16 -11.19 6.37
C TRP A 61 3.73 -12.46 5.74
N GLU A 62 3.02 -13.09 4.81
CA GLU A 62 3.42 -14.34 4.16
C GLU A 62 3.91 -14.10 2.72
N ARG A 63 4.87 -14.90 2.30
CA ARG A 63 5.49 -14.90 0.97
C ARG A 63 5.77 -16.33 0.55
N GLN A 64 5.55 -16.63 -0.72
CA GLN A 64 5.79 -17.98 -1.24
C GLN A 64 7.27 -18.33 -1.15
N GLU A 65 8.15 -17.37 -1.41
CA GLU A 65 9.61 -17.51 -1.39
C GLU A 65 10.13 -17.91 0.00
N ASP A 66 9.46 -17.46 1.06
CA ASP A 66 9.81 -17.84 2.44
C ASP A 66 9.49 -19.30 2.72
N TYR A 67 8.36 -19.81 2.20
CA TYR A 67 8.02 -21.24 2.30
C TYR A 67 8.94 -22.08 1.43
N ASP A 68 9.32 -21.59 0.25
CA ASP A 68 10.25 -22.28 -0.63
C ASP A 68 11.65 -22.39 0.02
N SER A 69 12.05 -21.39 0.80
CA SER A 69 13.37 -21.33 1.45
C SER A 69 13.42 -21.99 2.84
N HIS A 70 12.35 -21.88 3.63
CA HIS A 70 12.32 -22.29 5.05
C HIS A 70 11.30 -23.38 5.36
N GLY A 71 10.53 -23.84 4.37
CA GLY A 71 9.47 -24.83 4.52
C GLY A 71 8.26 -24.31 5.29
N LEU A 72 7.40 -25.23 5.74
CA LEU A 72 6.13 -24.90 6.41
C LEU A 72 6.31 -24.11 7.72
N ASN A 73 7.49 -24.19 8.34
CA ASN A 73 7.82 -23.48 9.58
C ASN A 73 8.45 -22.09 9.32
N ALA A 74 8.29 -21.56 8.10
CA ALA A 74 8.81 -20.26 7.71
C ALA A 74 8.46 -19.15 8.72
N TYR A 75 7.32 -19.17 9.40
CA TYR A 75 6.98 -18.09 10.34
C TYR A 75 7.04 -18.51 11.82
N SER A 76 7.75 -19.60 12.13
CA SER A 76 7.96 -20.07 13.50
C SER A 76 9.18 -19.41 14.16
N GLY A 77 9.08 -19.18 15.47
CA GLY A 77 10.19 -18.62 16.27
C GLY A 77 10.47 -17.14 16.01
N GLU A 78 11.58 -16.65 16.56
CA GLU A 78 11.96 -15.22 16.48
C GLU A 78 12.32 -14.78 15.06
N GLU A 79 13.04 -15.61 14.32
CA GLU A 79 13.40 -15.34 12.93
C GLU A 79 12.16 -15.29 12.03
N GLY A 80 11.20 -16.20 12.26
CA GLY A 80 9.92 -16.20 11.56
C GLY A 80 9.11 -14.93 11.83
N ARG A 81 9.06 -14.47 13.08
CA ARG A 81 8.43 -13.19 13.45
C ARG A 81 9.10 -12.00 12.76
N THR A 82 10.43 -12.00 12.70
CA THR A 82 11.18 -10.94 12.00
C THR A 82 10.84 -10.92 10.51
N ARG A 83 10.82 -12.08 9.84
CA ARG A 83 10.43 -12.17 8.42
C ARG A 83 9.00 -11.74 8.17
N ALA A 84 8.07 -12.17 9.02
CA ALA A 84 6.67 -11.75 8.96
C ALA A 84 6.53 -10.22 9.05
N LYS A 85 7.28 -9.58 9.96
CA LYS A 85 7.31 -8.12 10.11
C LYS A 85 7.88 -7.43 8.88
N GLU A 86 8.98 -7.94 8.32
CA GLU A 86 9.56 -7.38 7.08
C GLU A 86 8.62 -7.53 5.88
N ASN A 87 7.88 -8.63 5.79
CA ASN A 87 6.89 -8.84 4.73
C ASN A 87 5.73 -7.86 4.82
N ASN A 88 5.22 -7.61 6.04
CA ASN A 88 4.24 -6.57 6.29
C ASN A 88 4.76 -5.19 5.87
N ARG A 89 6.04 -4.88 6.16
CA ARG A 89 6.66 -3.63 5.70
C ARG A 89 6.69 -3.54 4.18
N LYS A 90 7.18 -4.59 3.50
CA LYS A 90 7.20 -4.66 2.03
C LYS A 90 5.81 -4.51 1.42
N PHE A 91 4.80 -5.11 2.06
CA PHE A 91 3.40 -4.96 1.68
C PHE A 91 2.94 -3.51 1.80
N LEU A 92 3.25 -2.79 2.88
CA LEU A 92 2.88 -1.38 2.97
C LEU A 92 3.57 -0.53 1.90
N LEU A 93 4.88 -0.76 1.66
CA LEU A 93 5.65 0.00 0.69
C LEU A 93 5.14 -0.19 -0.76
N SER A 94 4.59 -1.35 -1.11
CA SER A 94 3.97 -1.55 -2.44
C SER A 94 2.73 -0.69 -2.67
N HIS A 95 2.12 -0.15 -1.61
CA HIS A 95 0.91 0.67 -1.66
C HIS A 95 1.19 2.18 -1.57
N ILE A 96 2.47 2.58 -1.59
CA ILE A 96 2.87 3.98 -1.46
C ILE A 96 3.51 4.46 -2.75
N VAL A 97 2.87 5.43 -3.39
CA VAL A 97 3.39 6.17 -4.55
C VAL A 97 3.94 7.51 -4.07
N THR A 98 5.12 7.90 -4.54
CA THR A 98 5.83 9.12 -4.10
C THR A 98 5.42 10.39 -4.85
N GLU A 99 4.35 10.30 -5.63
CA GLU A 99 3.82 11.38 -6.45
C GLU A 99 2.40 11.74 -6.02
N PHE A 100 2.11 13.04 -5.97
CA PHE A 100 0.76 13.57 -5.79
C PHE A 100 0.67 14.98 -6.43
N PRO A 101 -0.33 15.24 -7.29
CA PRO A 101 -1.29 14.28 -7.83
C PRO A 101 -0.63 13.27 -8.78
N TRP A 102 -0.94 11.98 -8.62
CA TRP A 102 -0.49 10.94 -9.54
C TRP A 102 -1.41 10.89 -10.77
N THR A 103 -0.90 11.28 -11.94
CA THR A 103 -1.71 11.52 -13.14
C THR A 103 -1.92 10.30 -14.02
N HIS A 104 -3.00 10.33 -14.81
CA HIS A 104 -3.37 9.27 -15.75
C HIS A 104 -2.24 8.94 -16.72
N ARG A 105 -1.95 7.65 -16.90
CA ARG A 105 -0.88 7.12 -17.77
C ARG A 105 0.54 7.57 -17.39
N THR A 106 0.74 8.12 -16.20
CA THR A 106 2.08 8.41 -15.67
C THR A 106 2.61 7.17 -14.96
N GLN A 107 3.67 6.59 -15.53
CA GLN A 107 4.41 5.51 -14.91
C GLN A 107 5.23 6.04 -13.74
N THR A 108 5.21 5.31 -12.63
CA THR A 108 5.94 5.64 -11.41
C THR A 108 6.39 4.34 -10.73
N VAL A 109 7.19 4.47 -9.67
CA VAL A 109 7.68 3.34 -8.88
C VAL A 109 7.17 3.50 -7.45
N THR A 110 6.53 2.46 -6.92
CA THR A 110 6.13 2.43 -5.51
C THR A 110 7.37 2.43 -4.62
N LEU A 111 7.24 2.81 -3.35
CA LEU A 111 8.36 2.65 -2.40
C LEU A 111 8.79 1.19 -2.24
N GLY A 112 7.93 0.23 -2.60
CA GLY A 112 8.23 -1.19 -2.65
C GLY A 112 8.99 -1.64 -3.90
N GLY A 113 9.33 -0.71 -4.81
CA GLY A 113 10.10 -0.99 -6.03
C GLY A 113 9.27 -1.40 -7.25
N GLN A 114 7.94 -1.34 -7.17
CA GLN A 114 7.08 -1.82 -8.26
C GLN A 114 6.76 -0.70 -9.25
N GLU A 115 7.03 -0.96 -10.53
CA GLU A 115 6.57 -0.08 -11.61
C GLU A 115 5.06 -0.20 -11.80
N ILE A 116 4.36 0.92 -11.66
CA ILE A 116 2.91 0.98 -11.84
C ILE A 116 2.50 2.22 -12.64
N CYS A 117 1.37 2.12 -13.32
CA CYS A 117 0.67 3.26 -13.90
C CYS A 117 -0.83 3.03 -13.71
N TRP A 118 -1.63 4.10 -13.54
CA TRP A 118 -3.07 3.96 -13.61
C TRP A 118 -3.61 4.48 -14.94
N VAL A 119 -4.60 3.79 -15.46
CA VAL A 119 -5.25 4.07 -16.74
C VAL A 119 -6.75 4.20 -16.52
N ASP A 120 -7.35 5.22 -17.14
CA ASP A 120 -8.78 5.40 -17.24
C ASP A 120 -9.25 4.79 -18.56
N PHE A 121 -10.12 3.79 -18.47
CA PHE A 121 -10.76 3.14 -19.61
C PHE A 121 -12.18 3.67 -19.85
N GLY A 122 -12.58 4.76 -19.19
CA GLY A 122 -13.92 5.36 -19.26
C GLY A 122 -14.89 4.71 -18.28
N GLU A 123 -15.02 3.39 -18.31
CA GLU A 123 -15.89 2.63 -17.38
C GLU A 123 -15.21 2.34 -16.04
N ALA A 124 -13.88 2.27 -16.04
CA ALA A 124 -13.10 1.91 -14.87
C ALA A 124 -11.70 2.52 -14.91
N LYS A 125 -11.17 2.81 -13.72
CA LYS A 125 -9.77 3.19 -13.50
C LYS A 125 -9.01 2.00 -12.96
N MET A 126 -7.89 1.64 -13.57
CA MET A 126 -7.12 0.45 -13.21
C MET A 126 -5.64 0.76 -13.05
N ILE A 127 -5.01 0.16 -12.05
CA ILE A 127 -3.58 0.13 -11.82
C ILE A 127 -3.01 -1.08 -12.55
N LEU A 128 -2.04 -0.83 -13.42
CA LEU A 128 -1.29 -1.82 -14.17
C LEU A 128 0.10 -2.04 -13.54
N PRO A 129 0.72 -3.22 -13.70
CA PRO A 129 0.26 -4.36 -14.52
C PRO A 129 -0.75 -5.28 -13.83
N GLN A 130 -0.94 -5.16 -12.51
CA GLN A 130 -1.74 -6.10 -11.71
C GLN A 130 -3.26 -6.04 -11.95
N LYS A 131 -3.74 -5.09 -12.76
CA LYS A 131 -5.17 -4.93 -13.12
C LYS A 131 -6.06 -4.71 -11.89
N VAL A 132 -5.59 -3.91 -10.94
CA VAL A 132 -6.32 -3.56 -9.72
C VAL A 132 -7.16 -2.31 -9.95
N TYR A 133 -8.44 -2.32 -9.60
CA TYR A 133 -9.31 -1.17 -9.81
C TYR A 133 -9.10 -0.09 -8.74
N ILE A 134 -9.09 1.17 -9.15
CA ILE A 134 -9.29 2.32 -8.26
C ILE A 134 -10.79 2.52 -8.12
N THR A 135 -11.33 2.12 -6.98
CA THR A 135 -12.78 2.17 -6.71
C THR A 135 -13.24 3.60 -6.45
N SER A 136 -12.46 4.38 -5.69
CA SER A 136 -12.78 5.78 -5.39
C SER A 136 -11.57 6.52 -4.82
N THR A 137 -11.63 7.86 -4.85
CA THR A 137 -10.76 8.71 -4.02
C THR A 137 -11.45 8.94 -2.69
N LEU A 138 -10.93 8.38 -1.60
CA LEU A 138 -11.48 8.56 -0.25
C LEU A 138 -11.26 9.97 0.27
N LYS A 139 -10.06 10.50 0.07
CA LYS A 139 -9.70 11.85 0.51
C LYS A 139 -8.53 12.41 -0.28
N ARG A 140 -8.56 13.72 -0.52
CA ARG A 140 -7.41 14.54 -0.90
C ARG A 140 -7.07 15.47 0.25
N VAL A 141 -5.79 15.51 0.62
CA VAL A 141 -5.23 16.27 1.74
C VAL A 141 -3.97 17.01 1.30
N ARG A 142 -3.36 17.82 2.18
CA ARG A 142 -2.20 18.67 1.82
C ARG A 142 -1.05 17.88 1.20
N ASN A 143 -0.70 16.76 1.83
CA ASN A 143 0.46 15.97 1.47
C ASN A 143 0.13 14.78 0.56
N GLY A 144 -1.13 14.60 0.15
CA GLY A 144 -1.45 13.43 -0.65
C GLY A 144 -2.90 13.12 -1.00
N ASP A 145 -3.03 12.02 -1.73
CA ASP A 145 -4.30 11.35 -2.03
C ASP A 145 -4.39 10.02 -1.29
N LEU A 146 -5.58 9.71 -0.79
CA LEU A 146 -5.96 8.40 -0.29
C LEU A 146 -6.95 7.78 -1.29
N LEU A 147 -6.50 6.76 -2.01
CA LEU A 147 -7.29 6.05 -3.02
C LEU A 147 -7.71 4.69 -2.48
N LEU A 148 -8.99 4.34 -2.64
CA LEU A 148 -9.48 3.00 -2.35
C LEU A 148 -9.24 2.11 -3.56
N ILE A 149 -8.62 0.95 -3.35
CA ILE A 149 -8.38 -0.04 -4.40
C ILE A 149 -9.12 -1.35 -4.13
N SER A 150 -9.50 -2.05 -5.20
CA SER A 150 -10.35 -3.25 -5.15
C SER A 150 -9.63 -4.53 -4.69
N ALA A 151 -8.30 -4.54 -4.79
CA ALA A 151 -7.44 -5.68 -4.43
C ALA A 151 -6.13 -5.14 -3.85
N ALA A 152 -5.47 -5.90 -2.97
CA ALA A 152 -4.16 -5.52 -2.48
C ALA A 152 -3.08 -5.73 -3.55
N LEU A 153 -2.13 -4.80 -3.65
CA LEU A 153 -0.96 -4.91 -4.52
C LEU A 153 -0.01 -5.95 -3.96
N GLN A 154 0.27 -6.97 -4.76
CA GLN A 154 1.22 -8.01 -4.42
C GLN A 154 2.60 -7.60 -4.93
N ASN A 155 3.60 -7.64 -4.06
CA ASN A 155 4.98 -7.42 -4.48
C ASN A 155 5.49 -8.73 -5.11
N GLU A 156 5.15 -8.98 -6.38
CA GLU A 156 5.75 -10.07 -7.13
C GLU A 156 7.14 -9.62 -7.57
N GLU A 157 8.18 -10.19 -6.94
CA GLU A 157 9.52 -10.14 -7.51
C GLU A 157 9.42 -10.77 -8.91
N PRO A 158 10.00 -10.17 -9.96
CA PRO A 158 9.93 -10.73 -11.29
C PRO A 158 10.45 -12.17 -11.24
N ARG A 159 9.57 -13.14 -11.51
CA ARG A 159 10.00 -14.52 -11.76
C ARG A 159 10.99 -14.45 -12.91
N ALA A 160 12.27 -14.65 -12.62
CA ALA A 160 13.28 -14.88 -13.64
C ALA A 160 12.75 -16.03 -14.49
N THR A 161 12.30 -15.70 -15.71
CA THR A 161 11.89 -16.71 -16.67
C THR A 161 13.19 -17.36 -17.11
N MET A 162 13.49 -18.55 -16.57
CA MET A 162 14.56 -19.41 -17.07
C MET A 162 14.21 -19.93 -18.46
#